data_AF-A0AAE4FPP1-F1
#
_entry.id   AF-A0AAE4FPP1-F1
#
_cell.length_a   1.000
_cell.length_b   1.000
_cell.length_c   1.000
_cell.angle_alpha   90.00
_cell.angle_beta   90.00
_cell.angle_gamma   90.00
#
_symmetry.space_group_name_H-M   'P 1'
#
loop_
_entity.id
_entity.type
_entity.pdbx_description
1 polymer ?
#
loop_
_entity_poly.entity_id
_entity_poly.type
_entity_poly.pdbx_seq_one_letter_code
_entity_poly.pdbx_strand_id
1 'polypeptide(L)'
;MASFSDTGHLIQVPIESVEVPENSVLTVPAFQIFPLSEKLQTPGLRNWLPVIVKEASPRVYSVVANSHIFYAMQQAGQNYLWVVVIPNEQDVESQVVYLSGQNLKTNLCTANKEAIIETLRHLQSTPSNKIPTLDINLLTERILNAPSRKTWKSLKPLTNLGVTGLTAAKLKIFEQVFEAIPEPFEITPVPINTASHKDILDNLSLTDSIPEINLSRVNLKKLAQQIASNPERIFWSDFTPLKELGCNVTTAKLKGLNKIFTFTPEEPSDPYKLAYFLKQRSISELKKEAKKRGIEFSGKISKNELIELFLDDK
;
A
#
# COMPACT_ATOMS: atom_id res chain seq x y z
N MET A 1 33.56 -35.65 6.09
CA MET A 1 32.83 -35.48 4.82
C MET A 1 31.80 -34.39 5.04
N ALA A 2 31.88 -33.29 4.31
CA ALA A 2 30.88 -32.24 4.41
C ALA A 2 29.54 -32.78 3.90
N SER A 3 28.49 -32.65 4.71
CA SER A 3 27.12 -32.82 4.26
C SER A 3 26.85 -31.69 3.27
N PHE A 4 26.78 -32.02 1.98
CA PHE A 4 26.23 -31.11 0.99
C PHE A 4 24.73 -31.05 1.27
N SER A 5 24.24 -29.90 1.74
CA SER A 5 22.82 -29.62 1.82
C SER A 5 22.26 -29.60 0.40
N ASP A 6 21.12 -30.27 0.19
CA ASP A 6 20.44 -30.32 -1.10
C ASP A 6 19.78 -28.97 -1.42
N THR A 7 20.57 -28.04 -1.97
CA THR A 7 20.19 -26.62 -2.15
C THR A 7 19.73 -26.30 -3.58
N GLY A 8 19.46 -27.32 -4.40
CA GLY A 8 18.98 -27.20 -5.77
C GLY A 8 19.64 -28.20 -6.73
N HIS A 9 18.91 -28.60 -7.77
CA HIS A 9 19.36 -29.63 -8.71
C HIS A 9 19.55 -29.07 -10.13
N LEU A 10 20.75 -29.21 -10.70
CA LEU A 10 20.97 -29.02 -12.12
C LEU A 10 20.57 -30.31 -12.86
N ILE A 11 19.49 -30.25 -13.63
CA ILE A 11 18.95 -31.39 -14.38
C ILE A 11 18.66 -31.01 -15.82
N GLN A 12 18.57 -32.01 -16.69
CA GLN A 12 18.07 -31.85 -18.05
C GLN A 12 16.62 -32.32 -18.10
N VAL A 13 15.73 -31.48 -18.63
CA VAL A 13 14.29 -31.76 -18.72
C VAL A 13 13.78 -31.58 -20.16
N PRO A 14 12.71 -32.28 -20.56
CA PRO A 14 12.06 -32.02 -21.85
C PRO A 14 11.48 -30.60 -21.90
N ILE A 15 11.61 -29.89 -23.02
CA ILE A 15 11.13 -28.50 -23.12
C ILE A 15 9.63 -28.41 -22.88
N GLU A 16 8.86 -29.40 -23.33
CA GLU A 16 7.41 -29.49 -23.14
C GLU A 16 6.97 -29.61 -21.67
N SER A 17 7.89 -29.93 -20.76
CA SER A 17 7.62 -30.00 -19.33
C SER A 17 7.82 -28.66 -18.60
N VAL A 18 8.24 -27.61 -19.33
CA VAL A 18 8.57 -26.30 -18.77
C VAL A 18 7.58 -25.25 -19.26
N GLU A 19 6.96 -24.54 -18.33
CA GLU A 19 5.95 -23.54 -18.57
C GLU A 19 6.40 -22.15 -18.10
N VAL A 20 5.97 -21.11 -18.80
CA VAL A 20 6.12 -19.72 -18.36
C VAL A 20 4.79 -19.26 -17.77
N PRO A 21 4.73 -18.79 -16.51
CA PRO A 21 3.48 -18.34 -15.90
C PRO A 21 2.83 -17.22 -16.71
N GLU A 22 1.51 -17.31 -16.93
CA GLU A 22 0.73 -16.30 -17.67
C GLU A 22 0.85 -14.88 -17.08
N ASN A 23 1.02 -14.78 -15.76
CA ASN A 23 1.18 -13.51 -15.03
C ASN A 23 2.65 -13.11 -14.79
N SER A 24 3.61 -13.78 -15.43
CA SER A 24 5.02 -13.48 -15.21
C SER A 24 5.41 -12.14 -15.85
N VAL A 25 6.20 -11.34 -15.11
CA VAL A 25 6.83 -10.09 -15.63
C VAL A 25 7.93 -10.39 -16.65
N LEU A 26 8.08 -11.67 -17.04
CA LEU A 26 9.12 -12.22 -17.91
C LEU A 26 8.82 -11.93 -19.40
N THR A 27 8.41 -10.71 -19.71
CA THR A 27 8.29 -10.27 -21.11
C THR A 27 9.69 -10.17 -21.69
N VAL A 28 10.05 -11.10 -22.56
CA VAL A 28 11.35 -11.12 -23.23
C VAL A 28 11.21 -10.47 -24.62
N PRO A 29 11.95 -9.39 -24.91
CA PRO A 29 11.96 -8.80 -26.23
C PRO A 29 12.52 -9.77 -27.29
N ALA A 30 11.92 -9.80 -28.48
CA ALA A 30 12.34 -10.68 -29.57
C ALA A 30 13.82 -10.53 -29.96
N PHE A 31 14.40 -9.34 -29.80
CA PHE A 31 15.82 -9.09 -30.10
C PHE A 31 16.78 -9.89 -29.18
N GLN A 32 16.34 -10.32 -28.00
CA GLN A 32 17.12 -11.16 -27.10
C GLN A 32 16.98 -12.65 -27.45
N ILE A 33 15.87 -13.04 -28.07
CA ILE A 33 15.53 -14.44 -28.39
C ILE A 33 16.17 -14.84 -29.73
N PHE A 34 15.94 -14.05 -30.78
CA PHE A 34 16.27 -14.43 -32.15
C PHE A 34 17.76 -14.77 -32.35
N PRO A 35 18.73 -13.90 -31.99
CA PRO A 35 20.15 -14.19 -32.20
C PRO A 35 20.63 -15.39 -31.38
N LEU A 36 20.05 -15.58 -30.19
CA LEU A 36 20.37 -16.72 -29.34
C LEU A 36 19.83 -18.03 -29.93
N SER A 37 18.63 -18.01 -30.50
CA SER A 37 18.03 -19.19 -31.14
C SER A 37 18.83 -19.64 -32.37
N GLU A 38 19.29 -18.72 -33.22
CA GLU A 38 20.14 -19.03 -34.37
C GLU A 38 21.45 -19.69 -33.93
N LYS A 39 22.06 -19.16 -32.86
CA LYS A 39 23.27 -19.75 -32.29
C LYS A 39 23.00 -21.17 -31.77
N LEU A 40 21.89 -21.38 -31.06
CA LEU A 40 21.51 -22.68 -30.48
C LEU A 40 21.13 -23.75 -31.51
N GLN A 41 20.84 -23.37 -32.76
CA GLN A 41 20.67 -24.35 -33.86
C GLN A 41 21.99 -24.98 -34.29
N THR A 42 23.14 -24.41 -33.90
CA THR A 42 24.46 -24.98 -34.20
C THR A 42 24.63 -26.32 -33.48
N PRO A 43 24.97 -27.41 -34.21
CA PRO A 43 25.17 -28.72 -33.59
C PRO A 43 26.19 -28.69 -32.44
N GLY A 44 25.83 -29.34 -31.33
CA GLY A 44 26.68 -29.43 -30.14
C GLY A 44 26.59 -28.25 -29.18
N LEU A 45 25.97 -27.13 -29.57
CA LEU A 45 25.68 -26.06 -28.63
C LEU A 45 24.48 -26.42 -27.74
N ARG A 46 24.52 -25.90 -26.51
CA ARG A 46 23.57 -26.15 -25.41
C ARG A 46 23.38 -24.85 -24.64
N ASN A 47 22.32 -24.78 -23.83
CA ASN A 47 22.15 -23.69 -22.87
C ASN A 47 23.07 -23.88 -21.65
N TRP A 48 24.36 -23.57 -21.79
CA TRP A 48 25.32 -23.65 -20.69
C TRP A 48 24.99 -22.74 -19.50
N LEU A 49 24.21 -21.69 -19.76
CA LEU A 49 23.53 -20.94 -18.71
C LEU A 49 22.13 -21.58 -18.52
N PRO A 50 21.87 -22.25 -17.38
CA PRO A 50 20.60 -22.94 -17.17
C PRO A 50 19.44 -21.96 -16.95
N VAL A 51 18.25 -22.43 -17.27
CA VAL A 51 17.00 -21.76 -16.89
C VAL A 51 16.70 -22.10 -15.44
N ILE A 52 16.32 -21.12 -14.63
CA ILE A 52 15.98 -21.37 -13.23
C ILE A 52 14.49 -21.63 -13.15
N VAL A 53 14.10 -22.75 -12.56
CA VAL A 53 12.72 -23.22 -12.52
C VAL A 53 12.34 -23.69 -11.12
N LYS A 54 11.05 -23.67 -10.81
CA LYS A 54 10.47 -24.37 -9.65
C LYS A 54 9.58 -25.51 -10.13
N GLU A 55 9.49 -26.59 -9.36
CA GLU A 55 8.55 -27.67 -9.67
C GLU A 55 7.13 -27.27 -9.24
N ALA A 56 6.24 -27.08 -10.21
CA ALA A 56 4.85 -26.68 -9.98
C ALA A 56 3.96 -27.90 -9.65
N SER A 57 4.26 -29.04 -10.29
CA SER A 57 3.70 -30.36 -10.01
C SER A 57 4.70 -31.43 -10.47
N PRO A 58 4.53 -32.71 -10.12
CA PRO A 58 5.52 -33.75 -10.44
C PRO A 58 5.96 -33.73 -11.92
N ARG A 59 7.24 -33.41 -12.16
CA ARG A 59 7.86 -33.27 -13.48
C ARG A 59 7.30 -32.15 -14.37
N VAL A 60 6.61 -31.18 -13.80
CA VAL A 60 6.16 -29.95 -14.48
C VAL A 60 6.83 -28.76 -13.82
N TYR A 61 7.56 -27.98 -14.61
CA TYR A 61 8.42 -26.93 -14.13
C TYR A 61 7.92 -25.57 -14.58
N SER A 62 8.05 -24.58 -13.71
CA SER A 62 7.67 -23.21 -13.99
C SER A 62 8.90 -22.32 -13.99
N VAL A 63 9.08 -21.52 -15.05
CA VAL A 63 10.23 -20.63 -15.23
C VAL A 63 10.18 -19.49 -14.19
N VAL A 64 11.30 -19.32 -13.48
CA VAL A 64 11.52 -18.25 -12.49
C VAL A 64 12.47 -17.18 -13.05
N ALA A 65 13.58 -17.59 -13.68
CA ALA A 65 14.54 -16.66 -14.26
C ALA A 65 15.20 -17.21 -15.53
N ASN A 66 15.83 -16.32 -16.30
CA ASN A 66 16.45 -16.61 -17.59
C ASN A 66 15.45 -17.11 -18.65
N SER A 67 14.22 -16.59 -18.64
CA SER A 67 13.18 -16.94 -19.62
C SER A 67 13.59 -16.73 -21.08
N HIS A 68 14.48 -15.77 -21.35
CA HIS A 68 15.00 -15.53 -22.69
C HIS A 68 15.74 -16.76 -23.27
N ILE A 69 16.39 -17.55 -22.41
CA ILE A 69 17.06 -18.79 -22.79
C ILE A 69 16.02 -19.87 -23.11
N PHE A 70 14.97 -19.99 -22.28
CA PHE A 70 13.87 -20.92 -22.53
C PHE A 70 13.22 -20.67 -23.91
N TYR A 71 12.84 -19.41 -24.17
CA TYR A 71 12.24 -19.06 -25.46
C TYR A 71 13.19 -19.27 -26.64
N ALA A 72 14.48 -18.97 -26.48
CA ALA A 72 15.46 -19.21 -27.54
C ALA A 72 15.66 -20.70 -27.82
N MET A 73 15.66 -21.56 -26.80
CA MET A 73 15.75 -23.02 -26.93
C MET A 73 14.51 -23.60 -27.62
N GLN A 74 13.32 -23.13 -27.23
CA GLN A 74 12.05 -23.51 -27.86
C GLN A 74 12.04 -23.10 -29.34
N GLN A 75 12.42 -21.86 -29.65
CA GLN A 75 12.50 -21.34 -31.03
C GLN A 75 13.58 -22.06 -31.87
N ALA A 76 14.67 -22.51 -31.24
CA ALA A 76 15.71 -23.30 -31.89
C ALA A 76 15.31 -24.76 -32.15
N GLY A 77 14.11 -25.20 -31.74
CA GLY A 77 13.62 -26.56 -31.95
C GLY A 77 14.38 -27.61 -31.12
N GLN A 78 14.92 -27.23 -29.97
CA GLN A 78 15.60 -28.17 -29.07
C GLN A 78 14.57 -29.03 -28.32
N ASN A 79 14.92 -30.28 -28.03
CA ASN A 79 14.03 -31.20 -27.30
C ASN A 79 14.20 -31.12 -25.78
N TYR A 80 15.38 -30.67 -25.32
CA TYR A 80 15.74 -30.68 -23.91
C TYR A 80 16.39 -29.38 -23.48
N LEU A 81 16.23 -29.04 -22.19
CA LEU A 81 16.71 -27.83 -21.56
C LEU A 81 17.47 -28.16 -20.27
N TRP A 82 18.63 -27.55 -20.07
CA TRP A 82 19.30 -27.56 -18.77
C TRP A 82 18.62 -26.56 -17.82
N VAL A 83 18.20 -27.04 -16.66
CA VAL A 83 17.50 -26.24 -15.65
C VAL A 83 18.13 -26.41 -14.27
N VAL A 84 18.09 -25.35 -13.47
CA VAL A 84 18.32 -25.43 -12.02
C VAL A 84 16.95 -25.42 -11.36
N VAL A 85 16.61 -26.51 -10.68
CA VAL A 85 15.39 -26.62 -9.88
C VAL A 85 15.63 -26.05 -8.50
N ILE A 86 14.86 -25.04 -8.14
CA ILE A 86 14.87 -24.40 -6.81
C ILE A 86 13.68 -24.88 -5.96
N PRO A 87 13.79 -24.81 -4.62
CA PRO A 87 12.65 -24.99 -3.73
C PRO A 87 11.45 -24.12 -4.13
N ASN A 88 10.24 -24.69 -4.01
CA ASN A 88 9.01 -23.97 -4.29
C ASN A 88 8.61 -23.09 -3.09
N GLU A 89 9.43 -22.08 -2.83
CA GLU A 89 9.30 -21.12 -1.73
C GLU A 89 9.38 -19.69 -2.28
N GLN A 90 8.48 -18.81 -1.82
CA GLN A 90 8.37 -17.45 -2.35
C GLN A 90 9.61 -16.60 -2.09
N ASP A 91 10.29 -16.80 -0.96
CA ASP A 91 11.52 -16.08 -0.60
C ASP A 91 12.68 -16.49 -1.52
N VAL A 92 12.77 -17.77 -1.87
CA VAL A 92 13.78 -18.31 -2.79
C VAL A 92 13.54 -17.79 -4.20
N GLU A 93 12.29 -17.79 -4.67
CA GLU A 93 11.91 -17.21 -5.96
C GLU A 93 12.29 -15.73 -6.04
N SER A 94 11.95 -14.96 -5.00
CA SER A 94 12.27 -13.54 -4.90
C SER A 94 13.79 -13.29 -4.92
N GLN A 95 14.55 -14.11 -4.20
CA GLN A 95 16.01 -14.04 -4.19
C GLN A 95 16.61 -14.33 -5.57
N VAL A 96 16.13 -15.35 -6.27
CA VAL A 96 16.60 -15.72 -7.62
C VAL A 96 16.34 -14.59 -8.61
N VAL A 97 15.14 -14.01 -8.59
CA VAL A 97 14.80 -12.86 -9.44
C VAL A 97 15.77 -11.71 -9.18
N TYR A 98 16.04 -11.40 -7.91
CA TYR A 98 17.00 -10.36 -7.53
C TYR A 98 18.42 -10.65 -8.02
N LEU A 99 18.93 -11.88 -7.82
CA LEU A 99 20.26 -12.31 -8.25
C LEU A 99 20.42 -12.35 -9.77
N SER A 100 19.34 -12.59 -10.51
CA SER A 100 19.38 -12.61 -11.98
C SER A 100 19.72 -11.25 -12.59
N GLY A 101 19.54 -10.16 -11.83
CA GLY A 101 19.72 -8.79 -12.30
C GLY A 101 18.68 -8.34 -13.35
N GLN A 102 17.77 -9.23 -13.76
CA GLN A 102 16.74 -8.93 -14.75
C GLN A 102 15.59 -8.19 -14.07
N ASN A 103 15.18 -7.05 -14.65
CA ASN A 103 14.05 -6.25 -14.17
C ASN A 103 14.13 -5.84 -12.69
N LEU A 104 15.34 -5.60 -12.18
CA LEU A 104 15.53 -5.08 -10.82
C LEU A 104 14.83 -3.72 -10.67
N LYS A 105 13.74 -3.73 -9.90
CA LYS A 105 13.04 -2.53 -9.48
C LYS A 105 13.13 -2.39 -7.97
N THR A 106 13.27 -1.15 -7.52
CA THR A 106 13.21 -0.81 -6.11
C THR A 106 11.74 -0.67 -5.73
N ASN A 107 11.25 -1.53 -4.84
CA ASN A 107 9.88 -1.41 -4.31
C ASN A 107 9.80 -0.23 -3.34
N LEU A 108 9.12 0.84 -3.74
CA LEU A 108 8.97 2.04 -2.93
C LEU A 108 8.14 1.83 -1.67
N CYS A 109 7.36 0.76 -1.54
CA CYS A 109 6.61 0.48 -0.31
C CYS A 109 7.53 0.09 0.86
N THR A 110 8.66 -0.58 0.58
CA THR A 110 9.52 -1.20 1.60
C THR A 110 10.98 -0.75 1.56
N ALA A 111 11.44 -0.14 0.47
CA ALA A 111 12.84 0.29 0.32
C ALA A 111 13.37 1.16 1.49
N ASN A 112 14.65 0.99 1.83
CA ASN A 112 15.31 1.91 2.75
C ASN A 112 15.75 3.20 2.02
N LYS A 113 16.30 4.14 2.79
CA LYS A 113 16.74 5.45 2.28
C LYS A 113 17.82 5.29 1.20
N GLU A 114 18.79 4.43 1.46
CA GLU A 114 19.96 4.19 0.61
C GLU A 114 19.55 3.61 -0.74
N ALA A 115 18.67 2.60 -0.76
CA ALA A 115 18.16 1.99 -1.98
C ALA A 115 17.42 3.02 -2.84
N ILE A 116 16.61 3.89 -2.24
CA ILE A 116 15.90 4.96 -2.98
C ILE A 116 16.90 5.95 -3.58
N ILE A 117 17.88 6.42 -2.80
CA ILE A 117 18.90 7.37 -3.27
C ILE A 117 19.71 6.79 -4.42
N GLU A 118 20.22 5.56 -4.28
CA GLU A 118 21.05 4.94 -5.32
C GLU A 118 20.25 4.68 -6.59
N THR A 119 18.99 4.26 -6.47
CA THR A 119 18.11 4.10 -7.64
C THR A 119 17.84 5.44 -8.34
N LEU A 120 17.60 6.52 -7.58
CA LEU A 120 17.41 7.86 -8.16
C LEU A 120 18.69 8.39 -8.83
N ARG A 121 19.87 8.14 -8.23
CA ARG A 121 21.18 8.49 -8.82
C ARG A 121 21.43 7.75 -10.11
N HIS A 122 21.18 6.44 -10.14
CA HIS A 122 21.26 5.63 -11.35
C HIS A 122 20.37 6.20 -12.46
N LEU A 123 19.11 6.52 -12.12
CA LEU A 123 18.16 7.08 -13.07
C LEU A 123 18.61 8.43 -13.64
N GLN A 124 19.20 9.31 -12.82
CA GLN A 124 19.78 10.59 -13.27
C GLN A 124 21.03 10.43 -14.14
N SER A 125 21.86 9.44 -13.85
CA SER A 125 23.10 9.18 -14.59
C SER A 125 22.86 8.54 -15.97
N THR A 126 21.65 8.04 -16.22
CA THR A 126 21.32 7.33 -17.46
C THR A 126 21.08 8.33 -18.61
N PRO A 127 21.91 8.35 -19.68
CA PRO A 127 21.89 9.40 -20.72
C PRO A 127 20.58 9.53 -21.50
N SER A 128 19.79 8.46 -21.59
CA SER A 128 18.49 8.44 -22.27
C SER A 128 17.37 9.11 -21.45
N ASN A 129 17.58 9.30 -20.15
CA ASN A 129 16.54 9.78 -19.25
C ASN A 129 16.63 11.30 -19.13
N LYS A 130 15.66 12.00 -19.73
CA LYS A 130 15.44 13.43 -19.50
C LYS A 130 14.79 13.64 -18.13
N ILE A 131 15.53 13.37 -17.06
CA ILE A 131 15.19 13.84 -15.70
C ILE A 131 16.24 14.89 -15.29
N PRO A 132 16.18 16.13 -15.84
CA PRO A 132 17.06 17.18 -15.36
C PRO A 132 16.55 17.64 -13.99
N THR A 133 17.50 17.88 -13.07
CA THR A 133 17.36 18.65 -11.83
C THR A 133 16.26 18.20 -10.87
N LEU A 134 16.15 16.88 -10.64
CA LEU A 134 15.39 16.38 -9.50
C LEU A 134 16.26 16.45 -8.24
N ASP A 135 15.78 17.11 -7.19
CA ASP A 135 16.42 17.04 -5.88
C ASP A 135 16.18 15.65 -5.28
N ILE A 136 17.20 14.79 -5.37
CA ILE A 136 17.16 13.40 -4.90
C ILE A 136 16.89 13.36 -3.39
N ASN A 137 17.51 14.25 -2.62
CA ASN A 137 17.40 14.24 -1.17
C ASN A 137 15.98 14.63 -0.76
N LEU A 138 15.46 15.72 -1.33
CA LEU A 138 14.09 16.16 -1.06
C LEU A 138 13.08 15.08 -1.46
N LEU A 139 13.21 14.47 -2.64
CA LEU A 139 12.28 13.42 -3.05
C LEU A 139 12.35 12.21 -2.12
N THR A 140 13.55 11.76 -1.77
CA THR A 140 13.75 10.62 -0.86
C THR A 140 13.07 10.90 0.48
N GLU A 141 13.28 12.07 1.08
CA GLU A 141 12.62 12.44 2.33
C GLU A 141 11.10 12.46 2.19
N ARG A 142 10.56 12.99 1.08
CA ARG A 142 9.12 13.02 0.85
C ARG A 142 8.52 11.63 0.67
N ILE A 143 9.24 10.71 0.03
CA ILE A 143 8.82 9.31 -0.11
C ILE A 143 8.83 8.64 1.26
N LEU A 144 9.94 8.73 2.00
CA LEU A 144 10.09 8.08 3.31
C LEU A 144 9.06 8.57 4.33
N ASN A 145 8.70 9.85 4.28
CA ASN A 145 7.74 10.47 5.19
C ASN A 145 6.29 10.43 4.69
N ALA A 146 6.00 9.78 3.55
CA ALA A 146 4.64 9.66 3.06
C ALA A 146 3.86 8.65 3.94
N PRO A 147 2.76 9.05 4.62
CA PRO A 147 2.05 8.14 5.53
C PRO A 147 1.44 6.92 4.82
N SER A 148 1.00 7.11 3.57
CA SER A 148 0.45 6.05 2.73
C SER A 148 1.52 5.25 1.98
N ARG A 149 2.81 5.47 2.21
CA ARG A 149 3.88 4.81 1.45
C ARG A 149 3.71 3.29 1.35
N LYS A 150 3.37 2.66 2.47
CA LYS A 150 3.19 1.19 2.58
C LYS A 150 1.99 0.66 1.78
N THR A 151 1.08 1.54 1.37
CA THR A 151 -0.18 1.20 0.70
C THR A 151 -0.18 1.45 -0.80
N TRP A 152 0.93 1.95 -1.36
CA TRP A 152 0.97 2.33 -2.76
C TRP A 152 0.89 1.10 -3.66
N LYS A 153 -0.08 1.13 -4.60
CA LYS A 153 -0.27 0.11 -5.65
C LYS A 153 0.25 0.56 -7.03
N SER A 154 0.79 1.78 -7.09
CA SER A 154 1.33 2.39 -8.30
C SER A 154 2.23 3.56 -7.92
N LEU A 155 3.00 4.08 -8.88
CA LEU A 155 3.84 5.26 -8.66
C LEU A 155 3.09 6.60 -8.71
N LYS A 156 1.77 6.59 -8.94
CA LYS A 156 0.94 7.82 -8.99
C LYS A 156 1.07 8.72 -7.75
N PRO A 157 1.15 8.20 -6.51
CA PRO A 157 1.28 9.05 -5.32
C PRO A 157 2.50 9.97 -5.34
N LEU A 158 3.55 9.64 -6.10
CA LEU A 158 4.74 10.49 -6.24
C LEU A 158 4.40 11.90 -6.73
N THR A 159 3.39 12.08 -7.59
CA THR A 159 3.01 13.41 -8.11
C THR A 159 2.38 14.30 -7.03
N ASN A 160 1.92 13.72 -5.93
CA ASN A 160 1.26 14.41 -4.83
C ASN A 160 2.21 14.77 -3.69
N LEU A 161 3.50 14.42 -3.80
CA LEU A 161 4.51 14.67 -2.77
C LEU A 161 5.00 16.12 -2.71
N GLY A 162 4.51 17.00 -3.59
CA GLY A 162 4.88 18.41 -3.62
C GLY A 162 6.32 18.67 -4.08
N VAL A 163 6.96 17.69 -4.74
CA VAL A 163 8.27 17.84 -5.36
C VAL A 163 8.10 18.37 -6.77
N THR A 164 8.76 19.49 -7.07
CA THR A 164 8.66 20.16 -8.37
C THR A 164 9.15 19.25 -9.48
N GLY A 165 8.40 19.24 -10.58
CA GLY A 165 8.82 18.54 -11.79
C GLY A 165 8.55 17.03 -11.77
N LEU A 166 7.73 16.48 -10.86
CA LEU A 166 7.16 15.13 -11.00
C LEU A 166 5.85 15.20 -11.80
N THR A 167 5.90 14.83 -13.08
CA THR A 167 4.73 14.77 -13.97
C THR A 167 4.38 13.33 -14.32
N ALA A 168 3.17 13.09 -14.80
CA ALA A 168 2.76 11.76 -15.29
C ALA A 168 3.70 11.20 -16.38
N ALA A 169 4.26 12.07 -17.22
CA ALA A 169 5.25 11.66 -18.24
C ALA A 169 6.55 11.13 -17.61
N LYS A 170 6.99 11.71 -16.49
CA LYS A 170 8.19 11.26 -15.77
C LYS A 170 7.94 9.98 -14.98
N LEU A 171 6.71 9.70 -14.54
CA LEU A 171 6.40 8.42 -13.88
C LEU A 171 6.76 7.23 -14.78
N LYS A 172 6.58 7.33 -16.10
CA LYS A 172 6.98 6.28 -17.04
C LYS A 172 8.48 5.96 -17.01
N ILE A 173 9.31 6.96 -16.72
CA ILE A 173 10.76 6.76 -16.55
C ILE A 173 11.04 6.09 -15.20
N PHE A 174 10.33 6.48 -14.14
CA PHE A 174 10.46 5.87 -12.83
C PHE A 174 10.01 4.40 -12.84
N GLU A 175 8.98 4.04 -13.61
CA GLU A 175 8.48 2.67 -13.78
C GLU A 175 9.54 1.70 -14.33
N GLN A 176 10.63 2.21 -14.91
CA GLN A 176 11.76 1.39 -15.36
C GLN A 176 12.60 0.85 -14.19
N VAL A 177 12.67 1.58 -13.07
CA VAL A 177 13.58 1.28 -11.95
C VAL A 177 12.87 1.20 -10.59
N PHE A 178 11.62 1.62 -10.52
CA PHE A 178 10.79 1.59 -9.32
C PHE A 178 9.49 0.85 -9.57
N GLU A 179 8.97 0.27 -8.50
CA GLU A 179 7.62 -0.25 -8.41
C GLU A 179 7.00 0.10 -7.06
N ALA A 180 5.70 -0.13 -6.93
CA ALA A 180 4.98 0.04 -5.68
C ALA A 180 4.06 -1.15 -5.49
N ILE A 181 4.56 -2.11 -4.72
CA ILE A 181 3.85 -3.36 -4.39
C ILE A 181 3.71 -3.36 -2.86
N PRO A 182 2.50 -3.16 -2.32
CA PRO A 182 2.31 -3.17 -0.88
C PRO A 182 2.47 -4.61 -0.38
N GLU A 183 3.34 -4.80 0.62
CA GLU A 183 3.38 -6.07 1.35
C GLU A 183 2.12 -6.19 2.23
N PRO A 184 1.63 -7.40 2.49
CA PRO A 184 0.60 -7.61 3.49
C PRO A 184 1.05 -7.03 4.83
N PHE A 185 0.31 -6.06 5.36
CA PHE A 185 0.59 -5.49 6.69
C PHE A 185 -0.68 -5.50 7.53
N GLU A 186 -0.50 -5.76 8.82
CA GLU A 186 -1.59 -5.64 9.77
C GLU A 186 -1.86 -4.18 10.08
N ILE A 187 -3.11 -3.78 9.94
CA ILE A 187 -3.57 -2.46 10.31
C ILE A 187 -3.85 -2.50 11.80
N THR A 188 -3.06 -1.76 12.58
CA THR A 188 -3.29 -1.61 14.01
C THR A 188 -4.23 -0.42 14.23
N PRO A 189 -5.49 -0.63 14.64
CA PRO A 189 -6.41 0.46 14.87
C PRO A 189 -5.92 1.34 16.01
N VAL A 190 -6.03 2.66 15.86
CA VAL A 190 -5.64 3.61 16.92
C VAL A 190 -6.86 4.10 17.71
N PRO A 191 -6.76 4.32 19.03
CA PRO A 191 -7.86 4.83 19.83
C PRO A 191 -8.15 6.29 19.46
N ILE A 192 -9.24 6.53 18.72
CA ILE A 192 -9.54 7.87 18.15
C ILE A 192 -9.74 8.94 19.24
N ASN A 193 -10.15 8.53 20.44
CA ASN A 193 -10.36 9.38 21.61
C ASN A 193 -9.05 10.03 22.09
N THR A 194 -7.92 9.34 21.98
CA THR A 194 -6.63 9.75 22.58
C THR A 194 -5.48 9.87 21.56
N ALA A 195 -5.62 9.32 20.36
CA ALA A 195 -4.61 9.35 19.30
C ALA A 195 -4.14 10.77 18.93
N SER A 196 -2.86 10.94 18.63
CA SER A 196 -2.34 12.24 18.21
C SER A 196 -2.89 12.64 16.82
N HIS A 197 -2.78 13.93 16.47
CA HIS A 197 -3.14 14.38 15.12
C HIS A 197 -2.39 13.60 14.03
N LYS A 198 -1.11 13.30 14.27
CA LYS A 198 -0.26 12.52 13.36
C LYS A 198 -0.81 11.11 13.21
N ASP A 199 -1.07 10.40 14.31
CA ASP A 199 -1.55 9.02 14.26
C ASP A 199 -2.90 8.91 13.55
N ILE A 200 -3.79 9.89 13.76
CA ILE A 200 -5.08 9.97 13.06
C ILE A 200 -4.87 10.16 11.57
N LEU A 201 -4.00 11.10 11.16
CA LEU A 201 -3.74 11.36 9.75
C LEU A 201 -3.08 10.16 9.07
N ASP A 202 -2.15 9.50 9.76
CA ASP A 202 -1.46 8.32 9.25
C ASP A 202 -2.47 7.18 9.02
N ASN A 203 -3.37 6.93 9.97
CA ASN A 203 -4.43 5.92 9.82
C ASN A 203 -5.45 6.26 8.74
N LEU A 204 -5.88 7.53 8.64
CA LEU A 204 -6.74 7.98 7.54
C LEU A 204 -6.08 7.81 6.17
N SER A 205 -4.75 7.86 6.10
CA SER A 205 -4.01 7.66 4.84
C SER A 205 -3.96 6.18 4.41
N LEU A 206 -4.32 5.25 5.30
CA LEU A 206 -4.38 3.82 4.99
C LEU A 206 -5.69 3.41 4.30
N THR A 207 -6.71 4.28 4.27
CA THR A 207 -8.05 3.90 3.78
C THR A 207 -8.07 3.44 2.33
N ASP A 208 -7.15 3.92 1.49
CA ASP A 208 -7.04 3.49 0.09
C ASP A 208 -6.67 2.00 -0.07
N SER A 209 -6.16 1.37 1.00
CA SER A 209 -5.88 -0.07 1.05
C SER A 209 -7.01 -0.92 1.60
N ILE A 210 -8.07 -0.32 2.14
CA ILE A 210 -9.15 -1.03 2.83
C ILE A 210 -10.42 -0.91 1.97
N PRO A 211 -10.81 -1.95 1.22
CA PRO A 211 -11.95 -1.88 0.29
C PRO A 211 -13.26 -1.44 0.93
N GLU A 212 -13.44 -1.70 2.23
CA GLU A 212 -14.62 -1.34 3.00
C GLU A 212 -14.71 0.15 3.32
N ILE A 213 -13.59 0.88 3.26
CA ILE A 213 -13.53 2.30 3.60
C ILE A 213 -13.49 3.13 2.34
N ASN A 214 -14.45 4.04 2.21
CA ASN A 214 -14.49 4.99 1.11
C ASN A 214 -14.52 6.42 1.64
N LEU A 215 -13.35 7.06 1.70
CA LEU A 215 -13.20 8.48 2.03
C LEU A 215 -12.98 9.36 0.79
N SER A 216 -13.46 8.92 -0.37
CA SER A 216 -13.36 9.73 -1.58
C SER A 216 -13.95 11.14 -1.37
N ARG A 217 -13.25 12.15 -1.91
CA ARG A 217 -13.60 13.58 -1.80
C ARG A 217 -13.59 14.15 -0.36
N VAL A 218 -13.05 13.42 0.62
CA VAL A 218 -12.79 13.94 1.97
C VAL A 218 -11.38 14.52 2.00
N ASN A 219 -11.22 15.73 2.57
CA ASN A 219 -9.90 16.26 2.85
C ASN A 219 -9.37 15.61 4.14
N LEU A 220 -8.52 14.60 4.01
CA LEU A 220 -8.03 13.80 5.14
C LEU A 220 -7.24 14.64 6.15
N LYS A 221 -6.45 15.62 5.69
CA LYS A 221 -5.70 16.53 6.57
C LYS A 221 -6.64 17.37 7.43
N LYS A 222 -7.66 17.96 6.80
CA LYS A 222 -8.69 18.73 7.50
C LYS A 222 -9.45 17.84 8.47
N LEU A 223 -9.85 16.63 8.05
CA LEU A 223 -10.56 15.69 8.91
C LEU A 223 -9.72 15.30 10.13
N ALA A 224 -8.45 14.92 9.94
CA ALA A 224 -7.53 14.61 11.03
C ALA A 224 -7.37 15.77 12.02
N GLN A 225 -7.30 17.00 11.50
CA GLN A 225 -7.24 18.21 12.32
C GLN A 225 -8.52 18.40 13.12
N GLN A 226 -9.69 18.31 12.48
CA GLN A 226 -10.98 18.50 13.15
C GLN A 226 -11.24 17.42 14.21
N ILE A 227 -10.84 16.17 13.96
CA ILE A 227 -10.90 15.11 14.97
C ILE A 227 -9.98 15.46 16.14
N ALA A 228 -8.71 15.77 15.87
CA ALA A 228 -7.71 16.01 16.92
C ALA A 228 -8.01 17.25 17.78
N SER A 229 -8.65 18.27 17.20
CA SER A 229 -8.98 19.50 17.91
C SER A 229 -10.35 19.48 18.60
N ASN A 230 -11.14 18.40 18.48
CA ASN A 230 -12.45 18.34 19.12
C ASN A 230 -12.33 17.93 20.61
N PRO A 231 -12.68 18.82 21.56
CA PRO A 231 -12.53 18.53 22.99
C PRO A 231 -13.46 17.42 23.49
N GLU A 232 -14.61 17.21 22.83
CA GLU A 232 -15.55 16.16 23.19
C GLU A 232 -15.17 14.79 22.62
N ARG A 233 -14.11 14.70 21.81
CA ARG A 233 -13.72 13.42 21.19
C ARG A 233 -13.39 12.35 22.23
N ILE A 234 -12.91 12.75 23.40
CA ILE A 234 -12.57 11.83 24.50
C ILE A 234 -13.79 11.01 24.93
N PHE A 235 -15.00 11.50 24.70
CA PHE A 235 -16.25 10.84 25.06
C PHE A 235 -16.89 10.04 23.91
N TRP A 236 -16.37 10.11 22.70
CA TRP A 236 -17.00 9.47 21.55
C TRP A 236 -17.00 7.94 21.70
N SER A 237 -18.16 7.33 21.50
CA SER A 237 -18.35 5.87 21.48
C SER A 237 -18.64 5.31 20.08
N ASP A 238 -18.81 6.18 19.08
CA ASP A 238 -19.07 5.81 17.70
C ASP A 238 -18.58 6.90 16.72
N PHE A 239 -18.64 6.60 15.41
CA PHE A 239 -18.16 7.50 14.36
C PHE A 239 -19.18 8.58 13.93
N THR A 240 -20.37 8.63 14.53
CA THR A 240 -21.42 9.59 14.19
C THR A 240 -20.96 11.05 14.26
N PRO A 241 -20.16 11.48 15.26
CA PRO A 241 -19.66 12.85 15.37
C PRO A 241 -18.86 13.32 14.15
N LEU A 242 -18.23 12.40 13.42
CA LEU A 242 -17.42 12.76 12.24
C LEU A 242 -18.24 13.48 11.15
N LYS A 243 -19.55 13.24 11.09
CA LYS A 243 -20.46 13.90 10.14
C LYS A 243 -20.60 15.40 10.41
N GLU A 244 -20.42 15.81 11.67
CA GLU A 244 -20.62 17.20 12.11
C GLU A 244 -19.35 18.06 11.95
N LEU A 245 -18.21 17.43 11.64
CA LEU A 245 -16.90 18.11 11.52
C LEU A 245 -16.72 18.93 10.23
N GLY A 246 -17.76 19.11 9.41
CA GLY A 246 -17.68 19.91 8.18
C GLY A 246 -16.65 19.40 7.15
N CYS A 247 -16.45 18.07 7.11
CA CYS A 247 -15.45 17.40 6.28
C CYS A 247 -16.06 16.49 5.20
N ASN A 248 -17.34 16.69 4.85
CA ASN A 248 -18.07 15.87 3.84
C ASN A 248 -18.06 14.37 4.15
N VAL A 249 -18.08 14.03 5.44
CA VAL A 249 -18.24 12.66 5.94
C VAL A 249 -19.73 12.35 6.02
N THR A 250 -20.19 11.36 5.26
CA THR A 250 -21.58 10.90 5.28
C THR A 250 -21.69 9.56 6.00
N THR A 251 -22.90 9.11 6.34
CA THR A 251 -23.12 7.80 6.98
C THR A 251 -22.47 6.65 6.21
N ALA A 252 -22.54 6.68 4.87
CA ALA A 252 -21.90 5.67 4.03
C ALA A 252 -20.36 5.63 4.20
N LYS A 253 -19.74 6.78 4.47
CA LYS A 253 -18.29 6.92 4.67
C LYS A 253 -17.80 6.52 6.07
N LEU A 254 -18.72 6.23 7.00
CA LEU A 254 -18.37 5.71 8.32
C LEU A 254 -18.10 4.20 8.30
N LYS A 255 -18.53 3.51 7.24
CA LYS A 255 -18.38 2.06 7.10
C LYS A 255 -16.89 1.69 7.06
N GLY A 256 -16.52 0.66 7.82
CA GLY A 256 -15.16 0.13 7.86
C GLY A 256 -14.16 0.94 8.67
N LEU A 257 -14.50 2.13 9.20
CA LEU A 257 -13.56 2.94 9.99
C LEU A 257 -13.08 2.22 11.26
N ASN A 258 -13.82 1.23 11.75
CA ASN A 258 -13.39 0.35 12.85
C ASN A 258 -12.16 -0.52 12.52
N LYS A 259 -11.73 -0.58 11.25
CA LYS A 259 -10.50 -1.23 10.83
C LYS A 259 -9.25 -0.38 11.09
N ILE A 260 -9.40 0.93 11.24
CA ILE A 260 -8.29 1.89 11.46
C ILE A 260 -8.42 2.64 12.78
N PHE A 261 -9.61 2.64 13.39
CA PHE A 261 -9.88 3.31 14.65
C PHE A 261 -10.59 2.41 15.63
N THR A 262 -10.27 2.56 16.90
CA THR A 262 -11.00 2.01 18.05
C THR A 262 -11.51 3.13 18.94
N PHE A 263 -12.48 2.81 19.81
CA PHE A 263 -13.00 3.74 20.80
C PHE A 263 -12.57 3.33 22.20
N THR A 264 -12.09 4.29 22.97
CA THR A 264 -11.82 4.19 24.41
C THR A 264 -12.42 5.42 25.08
N PRO A 265 -13.77 5.51 25.15
CA PRO A 265 -14.42 6.70 25.69
C PRO A 265 -14.17 6.82 27.19
N GLU A 266 -13.96 8.05 27.64
CA GLU A 266 -13.99 8.38 29.06
C GLU A 266 -15.43 8.55 29.54
N GLU A 267 -15.68 8.33 30.84
CA GLU A 267 -16.97 8.63 31.46
C GLU A 267 -17.01 10.11 31.87
N PRO A 268 -18.02 10.89 31.43
CA PRO A 268 -18.13 12.29 31.81
C PRO A 268 -18.57 12.42 33.28
N SER A 269 -18.04 13.43 33.98
CA SER A 269 -18.48 13.75 35.34
C SER A 269 -19.91 14.30 35.39
N ASP A 270 -20.34 15.07 34.37
CA ASP A 270 -21.74 15.46 34.14
C ASP A 270 -22.06 15.42 32.64
N PRO A 271 -22.77 14.39 32.15
CA PRO A 271 -23.11 14.26 30.73
C PRO A 271 -24.03 15.38 30.23
N TYR A 272 -24.72 16.13 31.09
CA TYR A 272 -25.62 17.20 30.67
C TYR A 272 -24.92 18.54 30.45
N LYS A 273 -23.60 18.64 30.70
CA LYS A 273 -22.78 19.80 30.32
C LYS A 273 -22.06 19.62 28.97
N LEU A 274 -22.36 18.55 28.25
CA LEU A 274 -21.65 18.15 27.04
C LEU A 274 -22.63 18.00 25.87
N ALA A 275 -22.38 18.72 24.79
CA ALA A 275 -23.24 18.75 23.62
C ALA A 275 -23.38 17.35 23.00
N TYR A 276 -22.29 16.58 22.96
CA TYR A 276 -22.26 15.20 22.46
C TYR A 276 -23.33 14.30 23.12
N PHE A 277 -23.44 14.32 24.45
CA PHE A 277 -24.39 13.47 25.17
C PHE A 277 -25.82 14.00 25.07
N LEU A 278 -26.00 15.32 25.14
CA LEU A 278 -27.31 15.95 24.99
C LEU A 278 -27.94 15.65 23.62
N LYS A 279 -27.14 15.62 22.55
CA LYS A 279 -27.61 15.29 21.19
C LYS A 279 -28.08 13.84 21.05
N GLN A 280 -27.62 12.92 21.87
CA GLN A 280 -28.07 11.52 21.83
C GLN A 280 -29.41 11.31 22.53
N ARG A 281 -29.80 12.20 23.44
CA ARG A 281 -31.06 12.11 24.18
C ARG A 281 -32.26 12.50 23.32
N SER A 282 -33.42 11.91 23.63
CA SER A 282 -34.69 12.38 23.08
C SER A 282 -35.07 13.74 23.68
N ILE A 283 -35.86 14.53 22.95
CA ILE A 283 -36.36 15.81 23.46
C ILE A 283 -37.20 15.64 24.73
N SER A 284 -37.88 14.50 24.90
CA SER A 284 -38.67 14.17 26.09
C SER A 284 -37.78 13.99 27.33
N GLU A 285 -36.67 13.27 27.19
CA GLU A 285 -35.68 13.10 28.27
C GLU A 285 -35.03 14.43 28.65
N LEU A 286 -34.65 15.25 27.66
CA LEU A 286 -34.09 16.58 27.90
C LEU A 286 -35.07 17.48 28.64
N LYS A 287 -36.35 17.50 28.26
CA LYS A 287 -37.39 18.30 28.96
C LYS A 287 -37.60 17.83 30.40
N LYS A 288 -37.55 16.52 30.65
CA LYS A 288 -37.66 15.97 32.02
C LYS A 288 -36.47 16.39 32.88
N GLU A 289 -35.27 16.32 32.33
CA GLU A 289 -34.06 16.71 33.07
C GLU A 289 -34.00 18.22 33.31
N ALA A 290 -34.34 19.04 32.30
CA ALA A 290 -34.37 20.49 32.43
C ALA A 290 -35.28 20.93 33.57
N LYS A 291 -36.47 20.32 33.71
CA LYS A 291 -37.37 20.56 34.85
C LYS A 291 -36.78 20.17 36.19
N LYS A 292 -36.04 19.05 36.27
CA LYS A 292 -35.38 18.62 37.50
C LYS A 292 -34.26 19.59 37.93
N ARG A 293 -33.56 20.15 36.94
CA ARG A 293 -32.49 21.14 37.15
C ARG A 293 -33.01 22.58 37.31
N GLY A 294 -34.32 22.80 37.19
CA GLY A 294 -34.93 24.13 37.32
C GLY A 294 -34.72 25.04 36.11
N ILE A 295 -34.30 24.49 34.97
CA ILE A 295 -34.13 25.24 33.71
C ILE A 295 -35.52 25.54 33.15
N GLU A 296 -35.86 26.83 33.02
CA GLU A 296 -37.12 27.28 32.44
C GLU A 296 -37.08 27.22 30.90
N PHE A 297 -38.14 26.71 30.28
CA PHE A 297 -38.26 26.64 28.83
C PHE A 297 -39.72 26.70 28.37
N SER A 298 -39.95 27.12 27.12
CA SER A 298 -41.29 27.14 26.53
C SER A 298 -41.78 25.74 26.17
N GLY A 299 -43.09 25.47 26.29
CA GLY A 299 -43.65 24.13 25.98
C GLY A 299 -43.35 23.62 24.57
N LYS A 300 -43.18 24.53 23.60
CA LYS A 300 -42.89 24.27 22.17
C LYS A 300 -41.40 24.36 21.80
N ILE A 301 -40.48 24.45 22.76
CA ILE A 301 -39.03 24.53 22.50
C ILE A 301 -38.54 23.38 21.62
N SER A 302 -37.63 23.69 20.69
CA SER A 302 -36.94 22.71 19.84
C SER A 302 -35.85 21.97 20.63
N LYS A 303 -35.36 20.86 20.07
CA LYS A 303 -34.26 20.11 20.70
C LYS A 303 -32.98 20.94 20.79
N ASN A 304 -32.65 21.70 19.74
CA ASN A 304 -31.41 22.47 19.69
C ASN A 304 -31.42 23.64 20.68
N GLU A 305 -32.51 24.40 20.74
CA GLU A 305 -32.67 25.48 21.73
C GLU A 305 -32.59 24.93 23.16
N LEU A 306 -33.16 23.75 23.42
CA LEU A 306 -33.08 23.13 24.73
C LEU A 306 -31.66 22.68 25.07
N ILE A 307 -30.89 22.19 24.09
CA ILE A 307 -29.46 21.86 24.27
C ILE A 307 -28.66 23.10 24.62
N GLU A 308 -28.91 24.23 23.95
CA GLU A 308 -28.25 25.52 24.24
C GLU A 308 -28.49 25.94 25.70
N LEU A 309 -29.72 25.81 26.20
CA LEU A 309 -30.02 26.11 27.61
C LEU A 309 -29.22 25.25 28.59
N PHE A 310 -28.99 23.97 28.29
CA PHE A 310 -28.14 23.11 29.14
C PHE A 310 -26.66 23.51 29.10
N LEU A 311 -26.18 24.06 28.00
CA LEU A 311 -24.79 24.48 27.84
C LEU A 311 -24.52 25.87 28.43
N ASP A 312 -25.55 26.72 28.51
CA ASP A 312 -25.49 28.06 29.10
C ASP A 312 -25.73 28.06 30.63
N ASP A 313 -26.35 27.02 31.17
CA ASP A 313 -26.55 26.82 32.61
C ASP A 313 -25.21 26.47 33.29
N LYS A 314 -24.56 27.49 33.88
CA LYS A 314 -23.22 27.40 34.49
C LYS A 314 -23.18 26.58 35.77
#